data_AF-A0A285EZW6-F1
#
_entry.id   AF-A0A285EZW6-F1
#
_cell.length_a   1.000
_cell.length_b   1.000
_cell.length_c   1.000
_cell.angle_alpha   90.00
_cell.angle_beta   90.00
_cell.angle_gamma   90.00
#
_symmetry.space_group_name_H-M   'P 1'
#
loop_
_entity.id
_entity.type
_entity.pdbx_description
1 polymer ?
#
loop_
_entity_poly.entity_id
_entity_poly.type
_entity_poly.pdbx_seq_one_letter_code
_entity_poly.pdbx_strand_id
1 'polypeptide(L)'
;MRTNRSSNRQVGSAALTQDPPDQDALPEARARPEGWAPSRAPGQDEVPAPQVRGGGCESFEVVEVCAGAGGQALGLERAGFDHAVAVELDGNACNTLRNNRPAWKIVEGDVANRSVWRPADFQGVSLLAGGVPCPPFSIAGKQLGADDERDLFAWAVEQVAIVKPRALLLENVRGLSLPRFAGYRQHILDRLTELRYVPFWRLLNASDHGVPQLRPRFILVALKSEDAPYFRWPAPAGAAPTVGEALTSLMGANGWDGTDAWAAKANKIAPTIVGGSKKHGGADLGPTRARRAWAELGVNGSSVGDLAPNWGDRFEVGPKLTNEMVARIQGWSADDEWLFTGSKTARYRQIGNAFPPPVAYAVGAEIMRAFKRDREPRGAEATSRDVLFEALRSEEVFLGRSRLMRLAGIVEGAELEQRLSTLSRDFDLQVVDTGAEPAYRLGRFKGFTGQTDHRRHDTFLKYRTRIS
;
A
#
# COMPACT_ATOMS: atom_id res chain seq x y z
N MET A 1 -47.18 -40.82 -18.38
CA MET A 1 -46.72 -39.49 -18.84
C MET A 1 -47.46 -38.44 -18.03
N ARG A 2 -46.71 -37.57 -17.34
CA ARG A 2 -47.23 -36.54 -16.43
C ARG A 2 -47.85 -35.39 -17.21
N THR A 3 -49.07 -34.99 -16.87
CA THR A 3 -49.60 -33.66 -17.18
C THR A 3 -50.22 -33.07 -15.91
N ASN A 4 -49.72 -31.89 -15.55
CA ASN A 4 -50.04 -31.16 -14.33
C ASN A 4 -51.29 -30.31 -14.60
N ARG A 5 -52.33 -30.41 -13.76
CA ARG A 5 -53.51 -29.55 -13.82
C ARG A 5 -53.31 -28.32 -12.94
N SER A 6 -53.59 -27.17 -13.54
CA SER A 6 -53.85 -25.89 -12.90
C SER A 6 -55.11 -25.94 -12.02
N SER A 7 -55.10 -25.23 -10.90
CA SER A 7 -56.29 -24.49 -10.46
C SER A 7 -55.89 -23.32 -9.56
N ASN A 8 -56.52 -22.20 -9.88
CA ASN A 8 -56.32 -20.86 -9.36
C ASN A 8 -57.37 -20.63 -8.26
N ARG A 9 -57.00 -20.06 -7.11
CA ARG A 9 -57.95 -19.37 -6.21
C ARG A 9 -57.30 -18.15 -5.56
N GLN A 10 -57.74 -16.98 -6.03
CA GLN A 10 -57.70 -15.69 -5.35
C GLN A 10 -58.71 -15.68 -4.19
N VAL A 11 -58.27 -15.28 -3.00
CA VAL A 11 -58.97 -14.47 -1.95
C VAL A 11 -57.85 -14.02 -1.00
N GLY A 12 -57.71 -12.83 -0.44
CA GLY A 12 -58.41 -11.54 -0.46
C GLY A 12 -57.57 -10.61 0.43
N SER A 13 -57.55 -9.33 0.09
CA SER A 13 -56.81 -8.25 0.74
C SER A 13 -57.26 -8.01 2.19
N ALA A 14 -56.29 -7.89 3.11
CA ALA A 14 -56.44 -7.14 4.35
C ALA A 14 -55.09 -6.46 4.68
N ALA A 15 -55.06 -5.15 4.50
CA ALA A 15 -53.94 -4.30 4.88
C ALA A 15 -53.92 -4.14 6.41
N LEU A 16 -52.77 -4.46 7.01
CA LEU A 16 -52.41 -4.02 8.35
C LEU A 16 -51.13 -3.19 8.21
N THR A 17 -51.31 -1.88 8.26
CA THR A 17 -50.27 -0.89 8.50
C THR A 17 -49.66 -1.13 9.87
N GLN A 18 -48.37 -1.45 9.91
CA GLN A 18 -47.56 -1.35 11.12
C GLN A 18 -46.49 -0.28 10.86
N ASP A 19 -46.58 0.79 11.64
CA ASP A 19 -45.58 1.86 11.67
C ASP A 19 -44.20 1.31 12.08
N PRO A 20 -43.10 1.85 11.54
CA PRO A 20 -41.75 1.46 11.94
C PRO A 20 -41.44 1.96 13.36
N PRO A 21 -40.77 1.16 14.21
CA PRO A 21 -40.44 1.58 15.56
C PRO A 21 -39.33 2.65 15.56
N ASP A 22 -39.45 3.50 16.58
CA ASP A 22 -38.69 4.70 16.88
C ASP A 22 -37.16 4.59 16.79
N GLN A 23 -36.58 5.73 16.42
CA GLN A 23 -35.16 6.02 16.42
C GLN A 23 -34.67 6.22 17.86
N ASP A 24 -33.98 5.23 18.42
CA ASP A 24 -33.29 5.39 19.69
C ASP A 24 -31.87 5.97 19.51
N ALA A 25 -31.78 7.23 19.92
CA ALA A 25 -30.71 7.94 20.62
C ALA A 25 -29.25 7.43 20.49
N LEU A 26 -28.41 8.32 19.94
CA LEU A 26 -26.95 8.31 20.09
C LEU A 26 -26.56 8.36 21.58
N PRO A 27 -25.57 7.57 22.06
CA PRO A 27 -25.08 7.71 23.42
C PRO A 27 -24.34 9.05 23.59
N GLU A 28 -24.71 9.76 24.66
CA GLU A 28 -24.18 11.06 25.05
C GLU A 28 -22.64 11.06 25.12
N ALA A 29 -22.06 12.12 24.56
CA ALA A 29 -20.64 12.41 24.64
C ALA A 29 -20.22 12.57 26.11
N ARG A 30 -19.16 11.86 26.52
CA ARG A 30 -18.53 12.06 27.82
C ARG A 30 -18.15 13.54 27.98
N ALA A 31 -18.64 14.15 29.05
CA ALA A 31 -18.35 15.53 29.43
C ALA A 31 -16.83 15.75 29.57
N ARG A 32 -16.35 16.85 28.99
CA ARG A 32 -14.98 17.35 29.14
C ARG A 32 -14.83 18.01 30.53
N PRO A 33 -13.66 17.94 31.18
CA PRO A 33 -13.44 18.60 32.46
C PRO A 33 -13.60 20.13 32.33
N GLU A 34 -14.21 20.74 33.35
CA GLU A 34 -14.47 22.17 33.46
C GLU A 34 -13.16 22.99 33.49
N GLY A 35 -13.06 24.01 32.63
CA GLY A 35 -11.91 24.91 32.55
C GLY A 35 -11.57 25.45 31.16
N TRP A 36 -12.20 24.95 30.10
CA TRP A 36 -11.96 25.43 28.73
C TRP A 36 -12.99 26.50 28.32
N ALA A 37 -12.58 27.77 28.30
CA ALA A 37 -13.35 28.85 27.70
C ALA A 37 -13.04 28.95 26.19
N PRO A 38 -14.04 29.02 25.29
CA PRO A 38 -13.80 29.21 23.87
C PRO A 38 -13.48 30.68 23.58
N SER A 39 -12.26 30.97 23.11
CA SER A 39 -11.95 32.26 22.51
C SER A 39 -12.60 32.36 21.12
N ARG A 40 -13.26 33.49 20.88
CA ARG A 40 -13.98 33.82 19.62
C ARG A 40 -13.02 33.80 18.43
N ALA A 41 -13.49 33.27 17.31
CA ALA A 41 -12.84 33.38 16.01
C ALA A 41 -12.88 34.83 15.47
N PRO A 42 -11.79 35.30 14.84
CA PRO A 42 -11.88 36.38 13.87
C PRO A 42 -11.36 35.95 12.48
N GLY A 43 -12.09 36.38 11.45
CA GLY A 43 -11.51 36.94 10.21
C GLY A 43 -11.01 35.96 9.16
N GLN A 44 -11.70 35.91 8.02
CA GLN A 44 -11.09 35.58 6.74
C GLN A 44 -10.13 36.72 6.39
N ASP A 45 -8.82 36.50 6.50
CA ASP A 45 -7.81 37.39 5.94
C ASP A 45 -6.74 36.56 5.20
N GLU A 46 -6.23 37.18 4.15
CA GLU A 46 -5.39 36.66 3.08
C GLU A 46 -4.20 35.79 3.55
N VAL A 47 -3.95 34.72 2.81
CA VAL A 47 -2.78 33.84 3.00
C VAL A 47 -1.50 34.65 2.69
N PRO A 48 -0.60 34.89 3.67
CA PRO A 48 0.67 35.51 3.37
C PRO A 48 1.61 34.47 2.75
N ALA A 49 2.36 34.88 1.72
CA ALA A 49 3.48 34.12 1.17
C ALA A 49 4.50 33.78 2.28
N PRO A 50 5.16 32.61 2.21
CA PRO A 50 6.02 32.13 3.28
C PRO A 50 7.20 33.07 3.49
N GLN A 51 7.26 33.67 4.68
CA GLN A 51 8.41 34.41 5.16
C GLN A 51 9.53 33.42 5.49
N VAL A 52 10.68 33.62 4.85
CA VAL A 52 11.92 32.90 5.11
C VAL A 52 12.36 33.16 6.55
N ARG A 53 12.18 32.18 7.43
CA ARG A 53 12.75 32.21 8.79
C ARG A 53 14.22 31.78 8.71
N GLY A 54 15.11 32.72 9.01
CA GLY A 54 16.55 32.48 9.15
C GLY A 54 16.89 31.71 10.43
N GLY A 55 17.78 30.72 10.28
CA GLY A 55 18.24 29.80 11.33
C GLY A 55 18.12 28.34 10.89
N GLY A 56 18.70 27.98 9.73
CA GLY A 56 18.36 26.78 8.98
C GLY A 56 18.81 25.46 9.63
N CYS A 57 17.93 24.83 10.39
CA CYS A 57 17.84 23.38 10.38
C CYS A 57 17.22 23.01 9.02
N GLU A 58 17.93 22.29 8.14
CA GLU A 58 17.32 21.78 6.90
C GLU A 58 16.08 20.94 7.28
N SER A 59 14.88 21.41 6.94
CA SER A 59 13.65 20.63 7.07
C SER A 59 13.56 19.68 5.87
N PHE A 60 13.35 18.40 6.17
CA PHE A 60 13.25 17.35 5.16
C PHE A 60 11.77 17.08 4.86
N GLU A 61 11.22 17.80 3.88
CA GLU A 61 9.80 17.68 3.55
C GLU A 61 9.46 16.45 2.69
N VAL A 62 8.30 15.86 2.97
CA VAL A 62 7.72 14.71 2.26
C VAL A 62 6.41 15.10 1.58
N VAL A 63 6.27 14.69 0.33
CA VAL A 63 4.99 14.54 -0.35
C VAL A 63 4.63 13.06 -0.33
N GLU A 64 3.50 12.70 0.27
CA GLU A 64 3.03 11.32 0.31
C GLU A 64 1.77 11.13 -0.53
N VAL A 65 1.83 10.25 -1.54
CA VAL A 65 0.70 9.87 -2.39
C VAL A 65 0.15 8.52 -1.96
N CYS A 66 -1.18 8.35 -1.99
CA CYS A 66 -1.85 7.15 -1.49
C CYS A 66 -1.46 6.87 -0.02
N ALA A 67 -1.54 7.90 0.83
CA ALA A 67 -1.03 7.86 2.20
C ALA A 67 -1.75 6.84 3.11
N GLY A 68 -2.95 6.40 2.71
CA GLY A 68 -3.78 5.51 3.49
C GLY A 68 -4.02 6.07 4.88
N ALA A 69 -4.05 5.18 5.87
CA ALA A 69 -4.25 5.59 7.27
C ALA A 69 -2.96 6.04 7.97
N GLY A 70 -1.89 6.33 7.22
CA GLY A 70 -0.66 6.92 7.75
C GLY A 70 0.36 5.96 8.33
N GLY A 71 0.34 4.68 7.95
CA GLY A 71 1.38 3.73 8.40
C GLY A 71 2.77 4.13 7.91
N GLN A 72 2.90 4.45 6.62
CA GLN A 72 4.15 4.98 6.06
C GLN A 72 4.45 6.38 6.60
N ALA A 73 3.45 7.26 6.63
CA ALA A 73 3.57 8.62 7.14
C ALA A 73 4.14 8.68 8.57
N LEU A 74 3.58 7.89 9.49
CA LEU A 74 4.08 7.81 10.87
C LEU A 74 5.52 7.29 10.94
N GLY A 75 5.88 6.31 10.10
CA GLY A 75 7.26 5.82 10.05
C GLY A 75 8.24 6.88 9.53
N LEU A 76 7.85 7.63 8.49
CA LEU A 76 8.67 8.72 7.95
C LEU A 76 8.79 9.89 8.93
N GLU A 77 7.71 10.26 9.62
CA GLU A 77 7.75 11.25 10.70
C GLU A 77 8.79 10.87 11.77
N ARG A 78 8.76 9.62 12.24
CA ARG A 78 9.76 9.11 13.20
C ARG A 78 11.19 9.15 12.68
N ALA A 79 11.38 9.05 11.37
CA ALA A 79 12.69 9.16 10.73
C ALA A 79 13.18 10.62 10.62
N GLY A 80 12.38 11.59 11.04
CA GLY A 80 12.69 13.02 11.05
C GLY A 80 12.25 13.78 9.80
N PHE A 81 11.28 13.23 9.06
CA PHE A 81 10.67 13.93 7.93
C PHE A 81 9.43 14.73 8.35
N ASP A 82 9.21 15.86 7.68
CA ASP A 82 8.02 16.71 7.85
C ASP A 82 7.06 16.52 6.66
N HIS A 83 5.78 16.22 6.89
CA HIS A 83 4.82 16.04 5.80
C HIS A 83 4.31 17.38 5.25
N ALA A 84 4.79 17.77 4.07
CA ALA A 84 4.30 18.94 3.35
C ALA A 84 2.88 18.72 2.79
N VAL A 85 2.58 17.51 2.32
CA VAL A 85 1.22 17.10 1.95
C VAL A 85 1.09 15.58 1.95
N ALA A 86 -0.07 15.08 2.39
CA ALA A 86 -0.50 13.70 2.16
C ALA A 86 -1.78 13.70 1.31
N VAL A 87 -1.75 13.00 0.18
CA VAL A 87 -2.88 12.86 -0.74
C VAL A 87 -3.47 11.47 -0.61
N GLU A 88 -4.76 11.39 -0.32
CA GLU A 88 -5.46 10.13 -0.05
C GLU A 88 -6.87 10.16 -0.64
N LEU A 89 -7.33 9.03 -1.17
CA LEU A 89 -8.62 8.92 -1.83
C LEU A 89 -9.76 8.59 -0.85
N ASP A 90 -9.50 7.75 0.15
CA ASP A 90 -10.50 7.30 1.11
C ASP A 90 -10.72 8.30 2.24
N GLY A 91 -11.95 8.83 2.35
CA GLY A 91 -12.30 9.80 3.37
C GLY A 91 -12.11 9.31 4.82
N ASN A 92 -12.24 8.00 5.12
CA ASN A 92 -11.95 7.52 6.48
C ASN A 92 -10.45 7.57 6.77
N ALA A 93 -9.63 7.22 5.79
CA ALA A 93 -8.18 7.33 5.88
C ALA A 93 -7.74 8.81 6.03
N CYS A 94 -8.32 9.72 5.24
CA CYS A 94 -8.10 11.16 5.40
C CYS A 94 -8.49 11.65 6.81
N ASN A 95 -9.63 11.22 7.33
CA ASN A 95 -10.07 11.61 8.67
C ASN A 95 -9.17 11.04 9.77
N THR A 96 -8.66 9.82 9.59
CA THR A 96 -7.63 9.24 10.46
C THR A 96 -6.37 10.10 10.45
N LEU A 97 -5.85 10.49 9.28
CA LEU A 97 -4.68 11.38 9.20
C LEU A 97 -4.91 12.73 9.89
N ARG A 98 -6.03 13.41 9.57
CA ARG A 98 -6.39 14.71 10.16
C ARG A 98 -6.52 14.64 11.69
N ASN A 99 -7.10 13.55 12.21
CA ASN A 99 -7.29 13.38 13.64
C ASN A 99 -5.95 13.21 14.38
N ASN A 100 -5.03 12.43 13.82
CA ASN A 100 -3.76 12.13 14.47
C ASN A 100 -2.72 13.24 14.30
N ARG A 101 -2.77 13.97 13.18
CA ARG A 101 -1.86 15.08 12.89
C ARG A 101 -2.64 16.27 12.31
N PRO A 102 -3.32 17.06 13.15
CA PRO A 102 -4.13 18.20 12.69
C PRO A 102 -3.36 19.27 11.92
N ALA A 103 -2.03 19.35 12.15
CA ALA A 103 -1.15 20.27 11.45
C ALA A 103 -0.75 19.81 10.04
N TRP A 104 -0.92 18.53 9.70
CA TRP A 104 -0.57 18.03 8.37
C TRP A 104 -1.59 18.48 7.33
N LYS A 105 -1.08 18.83 6.15
CA LYS A 105 -1.94 19.15 5.00
C LYS A 105 -2.43 17.85 4.34
N ILE A 106 -3.71 17.55 4.55
CA ILE A 106 -4.36 16.35 3.96
C ILE A 106 -5.25 16.75 2.80
N VAL A 107 -4.95 16.24 1.60
CA VAL A 107 -5.74 16.44 0.38
C VAL A 107 -6.53 15.17 0.07
N GLU A 108 -7.85 15.30 0.01
CA GLU A 108 -8.74 14.17 -0.22
C GLU A 108 -9.18 14.10 -1.68
N GLY A 109 -8.84 13.02 -2.38
CA GLY A 109 -9.28 12.77 -3.76
C GLY A 109 -8.35 11.88 -4.58
N ASP A 110 -8.67 11.75 -5.88
CA ASP A 110 -7.80 11.02 -6.82
C ASP A 110 -6.52 11.81 -7.04
N VAL A 111 -5.40 11.24 -6.63
CA VAL A 111 -4.07 11.83 -6.78
C VAL A 111 -3.69 12.10 -8.25
N ALA A 112 -4.28 11.37 -9.20
CA ALA A 112 -4.06 11.62 -10.63
C ALA A 112 -4.84 12.83 -11.16
N ASN A 113 -5.79 13.38 -10.40
CA ASN A 113 -6.56 14.56 -10.78
C ASN A 113 -5.82 15.85 -10.40
N ARG A 114 -5.44 16.64 -11.40
CA ARG A 114 -4.69 17.90 -11.23
C ARG A 114 -5.48 18.99 -10.48
N SER A 115 -6.81 18.90 -10.39
CA SER A 115 -7.60 19.82 -9.56
C SER A 115 -7.57 19.45 -8.06
N VAL A 116 -7.24 18.20 -7.74
CA VAL A 116 -7.08 17.71 -6.36
C VAL A 116 -5.66 17.99 -5.88
N TRP A 117 -4.66 17.59 -6.67
CA TRP A 117 -3.25 17.75 -6.32
C TRP A 117 -2.42 18.19 -7.53
N ARG A 118 -1.60 19.23 -7.34
CA ARG A 118 -0.65 19.72 -8.35
C ARG A 118 0.79 19.43 -7.92
N PRO A 119 1.42 18.38 -8.47
CA PRO A 119 2.83 18.04 -8.24
C PRO A 119 3.82 19.21 -8.39
N ALA A 120 3.55 20.14 -9.30
CA ALA A 120 4.41 21.30 -9.54
C ALA A 120 4.50 22.27 -8.34
N ASP A 121 3.51 22.26 -7.44
CA ASP A 121 3.52 23.10 -6.23
C ASP A 121 4.55 22.62 -5.20
N PHE A 122 5.09 21.40 -5.36
CA PHE A 122 5.99 20.75 -4.41
C PHE A 122 7.36 20.46 -5.04
N GLN A 123 7.80 21.30 -5.97
CA GLN A 123 9.10 21.12 -6.62
C GLN A 123 10.26 21.23 -5.62
N GLY A 124 11.15 20.25 -5.66
CA GLY A 124 12.37 20.24 -4.84
C GLY A 124 12.22 19.70 -3.42
N VAL A 125 11.07 19.13 -3.06
CA VAL A 125 10.90 18.46 -1.76
C VAL A 125 11.94 17.35 -1.55
N SER A 126 12.18 16.98 -0.28
CA SER A 126 13.20 15.98 0.02
C SER A 126 12.79 14.58 -0.44
N LEU A 127 11.53 14.20 -0.23
CA LEU A 127 11.06 12.85 -0.54
C LEU A 127 9.67 12.88 -1.18
N LEU A 128 9.52 12.16 -2.29
CA LEU A 128 8.22 11.71 -2.79
C LEU A 128 8.01 10.28 -2.34
N ALA A 129 6.93 10.01 -1.59
CA ALA A 129 6.68 8.70 -1.00
C ALA A 129 5.27 8.17 -1.36
N GLY A 130 5.07 6.85 -1.35
CA GLY A 130 3.72 6.30 -1.47
C GLY A 130 3.60 4.77 -1.40
N GLY A 131 2.61 4.29 -0.65
CA GLY A 131 2.15 2.90 -0.69
C GLY A 131 1.14 2.72 -1.82
N VAL A 132 1.61 2.79 -3.06
CA VAL A 132 0.73 2.84 -4.22
C VAL A 132 0.00 1.51 -4.43
N PRO A 133 -1.28 1.55 -4.85
CA PRO A 133 -2.06 0.34 -5.06
C PRO A 133 -1.37 -0.63 -6.02
N CYS A 134 -1.37 -1.91 -5.65
CA CYS A 134 -0.94 -2.98 -6.53
C CYS A 134 -1.82 -3.06 -7.78
N PRO A 135 -1.25 -3.18 -8.99
CA PRO A 135 -1.98 -3.84 -10.07
C PRO A 135 -2.40 -5.25 -9.60
N PRO A 136 -3.53 -5.80 -10.08
CA PRO A 136 -4.09 -7.07 -9.63
C PRO A 136 -3.10 -8.17 -9.93
N PHE A 137 -2.40 -8.59 -8.89
CA PHE A 137 -1.56 -9.77 -8.90
C PHE A 137 -2.45 -11.02 -8.81
N SER A 138 -3.36 -11.20 -9.76
CA SER A 138 -4.25 -12.34 -9.77
C SER A 138 -3.57 -13.53 -10.44
N ILE A 139 -2.98 -14.40 -9.64
CA ILE A 139 -2.77 -15.82 -10.00
C ILE A 139 -4.14 -16.52 -10.18
N ALA A 140 -5.24 -15.93 -9.68
CA ALA A 140 -6.60 -16.48 -9.71
C ALA A 140 -7.70 -15.54 -10.30
N GLY A 141 -7.37 -14.69 -11.29
CA GLY A 141 -8.31 -13.74 -11.91
C GLY A 141 -7.91 -13.35 -13.33
N LYS A 142 -8.66 -12.45 -13.99
CA LYS A 142 -8.58 -12.08 -15.43
C LYS A 142 -7.23 -11.47 -15.92
N GLN A 143 -6.18 -11.47 -15.09
CA GLN A 143 -4.80 -11.10 -15.46
C GLN A 143 -4.69 -9.79 -16.27
N LEU A 144 -5.31 -8.72 -15.78
CA LEU A 144 -5.37 -7.45 -16.49
C LEU A 144 -4.01 -6.70 -16.58
N GLY A 145 -2.95 -7.07 -15.86
CA GLY A 145 -1.60 -6.50 -16.09
C GLY A 145 -1.52 -4.96 -15.96
N ALA A 146 -0.76 -4.31 -16.85
CA ALA A 146 -0.69 -2.85 -17.06
C ALA A 146 -2.05 -2.18 -17.38
N ASP A 147 -3.00 -3.03 -17.73
CA ASP A 147 -4.35 -2.75 -18.12
C ASP A 147 -5.29 -2.81 -16.87
N ASP A 148 -4.84 -2.35 -15.69
CA ASP A 148 -5.68 -2.17 -14.49
C ASP A 148 -5.83 -0.70 -14.09
N GLU A 149 -7.06 -0.32 -13.73
CA GLU A 149 -7.46 1.03 -13.31
C GLU A 149 -6.75 1.56 -12.05
N ARG A 150 -6.06 0.70 -11.28
CA ARG A 150 -5.41 1.05 -10.02
C ARG A 150 -3.89 1.09 -10.13
N ASP A 151 -3.28 0.80 -11.28
CA ASP A 151 -1.83 0.92 -11.39
C ASP A 151 -1.41 2.39 -11.36
N LEU A 152 -0.94 2.83 -10.20
CA LEU A 152 -0.38 4.16 -9.97
C LEU A 152 1.13 4.12 -9.85
N PHE A 153 1.78 2.96 -10.00
CA PHE A 153 3.21 2.85 -9.72
C PHE A 153 4.04 3.56 -10.80
N ALA A 154 3.80 3.26 -12.08
CA ALA A 154 4.46 3.96 -13.18
C ALA A 154 4.10 5.46 -13.21
N TRP A 155 2.84 5.79 -12.93
CA TRP A 155 2.41 7.19 -12.79
C TRP A 155 3.15 7.93 -11.67
N ALA A 156 3.39 7.29 -10.50
CA ALA A 156 4.12 7.92 -9.41
C ALA A 156 5.58 8.20 -9.79
N VAL A 157 6.19 7.30 -10.58
CA VAL A 157 7.54 7.52 -11.15
C VAL A 157 7.56 8.71 -12.09
N GLU A 158 6.53 8.91 -12.93
CA GLU A 158 6.46 10.13 -13.75
C GLU A 158 6.34 11.42 -12.93
N GLN A 159 5.80 11.36 -11.70
CA GLN A 159 5.75 12.55 -10.86
C GLN A 159 7.14 12.99 -10.40
N VAL A 160 8.14 12.11 -10.40
CA VAL A 160 9.54 12.46 -10.12
C VAL A 160 10.06 13.49 -11.13
N ALA A 161 9.65 13.43 -12.39
CA ALA A 161 10.07 14.41 -13.41
C ALA A 161 9.51 15.82 -13.12
N ILE A 162 8.36 15.90 -12.45
CA ILE A 162 7.68 17.15 -12.14
C ILE A 162 8.12 17.68 -10.77
N VAL A 163 8.02 16.85 -9.73
CA VAL A 163 8.34 17.16 -8.33
C VAL A 163 9.85 17.31 -8.11
N LYS A 164 10.67 16.57 -8.88
CA LYS A 164 12.14 16.56 -8.77
C LYS A 164 12.67 16.39 -7.33
N PRO A 165 12.16 15.40 -6.57
CA PRO A 165 12.52 15.24 -5.17
C PRO A 165 13.99 14.83 -4.99
N ARG A 166 14.54 14.89 -3.78
CA ARG A 166 15.89 14.32 -3.52
C ARG A 166 15.88 12.79 -3.56
N ALA A 167 14.77 12.16 -3.15
CA ALA A 167 14.53 10.73 -3.30
C ALA A 167 13.06 10.39 -3.61
N LEU A 168 12.84 9.17 -4.11
CA LEU A 168 11.56 8.49 -4.27
C LEU A 168 11.54 7.26 -3.35
N LEU A 169 10.43 7.03 -2.64
CA LEU A 169 10.11 5.81 -1.90
C LEU A 169 8.75 5.27 -2.31
N LEU A 170 8.70 4.13 -2.98
CA LEU A 170 7.43 3.46 -3.30
C LEU A 170 7.38 2.06 -2.69
N GLU A 171 6.28 1.77 -2.00
CA GLU A 171 5.99 0.44 -1.47
C GLU A 171 5.03 -0.32 -2.38
N ASN A 172 5.22 -1.64 -2.45
CA ASN A 172 4.27 -2.55 -3.05
C ASN A 172 4.35 -3.94 -2.41
N VAL A 173 3.45 -4.85 -2.79
CA VAL A 173 3.49 -6.24 -2.29
C VAL A 173 4.52 -7.09 -3.05
N ARG A 174 4.95 -8.19 -2.44
CA ARG A 174 5.88 -9.18 -3.00
C ARG A 174 5.54 -9.64 -4.43
N GLY A 175 4.27 -9.63 -4.82
CA GLY A 175 3.83 -10.05 -6.16
C GLY A 175 4.54 -9.35 -7.32
N LEU A 176 4.96 -8.09 -7.12
CA LEU A 176 5.71 -7.28 -8.09
C LEU A 176 7.16 -7.78 -8.31
N SER A 177 7.73 -8.53 -7.36
CA SER A 177 9.09 -9.07 -7.46
C SER A 177 9.19 -10.31 -8.35
N LEU A 178 8.06 -10.90 -8.76
CA LEU A 178 8.04 -12.16 -9.52
C LEU A 178 8.60 -11.96 -10.94
N PRO A 179 9.18 -13.01 -11.56
CA PRO A 179 9.80 -12.93 -12.88
C PRO A 179 8.92 -12.32 -13.98
N ARG A 180 7.60 -12.52 -13.91
CA ARG A 180 6.66 -11.97 -14.91
C ARG A 180 6.70 -10.44 -15.05
N PHE A 181 7.19 -9.73 -14.05
CA PHE A 181 7.31 -8.27 -14.07
C PHE A 181 8.74 -7.78 -14.27
N ALA A 182 9.65 -8.64 -14.75
CA ALA A 182 11.03 -8.24 -14.99
C ALA A 182 11.12 -7.06 -15.97
N GLY A 183 10.44 -7.12 -17.12
CA GLY A 183 10.37 -6.01 -18.08
C GLY A 183 9.73 -4.74 -17.51
N TYR A 184 8.62 -4.87 -16.77
CA TYR A 184 8.00 -3.73 -16.06
C TYR A 184 8.99 -3.06 -15.10
N ARG A 185 9.65 -3.85 -14.23
CA ARG A 185 10.63 -3.32 -13.28
C ARG A 185 11.81 -2.67 -14.01
N GLN A 186 12.29 -3.27 -15.09
CA GLN A 186 13.38 -2.71 -15.89
C GLN A 186 12.99 -1.36 -16.49
N HIS A 187 11.78 -1.24 -17.06
CA HIS A 187 11.26 0.02 -17.57
C HIS A 187 11.23 1.13 -16.51
N ILE A 188 10.82 0.81 -15.28
CA ILE A 188 10.85 1.76 -14.17
C ILE A 188 12.28 2.17 -13.80
N LEU A 189 13.22 1.22 -13.76
CA LEU A 189 14.64 1.50 -13.48
C LEU A 189 15.25 2.41 -14.55
N ASP A 190 14.99 2.11 -15.82
CA ASP A 190 15.47 2.90 -16.95
C ASP A 190 14.90 4.32 -16.88
N ARG A 191 13.60 4.46 -16.62
CA ARG A 191 12.94 5.75 -16.49
C ARG A 191 13.54 6.60 -15.36
N LEU A 192 13.81 6.01 -14.21
CA LEU A 192 14.46 6.73 -13.09
C LEU A 192 15.90 7.11 -13.42
N THR A 193 16.63 6.25 -14.16
CA THR A 193 17.99 6.52 -14.62
C THR A 193 18.01 7.67 -15.62
N GLU A 194 17.06 7.74 -16.57
CA GLU A 194 16.87 8.88 -17.48
C GLU A 194 16.66 10.19 -16.71
N LEU A 195 15.94 10.13 -15.60
CA LEU A 195 15.70 11.25 -14.69
C LEU A 195 16.88 11.54 -13.74
N ARG A 196 18.02 10.84 -13.90
CA ARG A 196 19.25 10.96 -13.11
C ARG A 196 19.12 10.55 -11.64
N TYR A 197 18.29 9.54 -11.37
CA TYR A 197 18.23 8.86 -10.08
C TYR A 197 18.90 7.49 -10.17
N VAL A 198 19.41 7.02 -9.04
CA VAL A 198 19.93 5.67 -8.85
C VAL A 198 18.88 4.87 -8.08
N PRO A 199 18.13 3.97 -8.77
CA PRO A 199 17.08 3.17 -8.16
C PRO A 199 17.58 1.85 -7.56
N PHE A 200 16.90 1.41 -6.51
CA PHE A 200 17.18 0.19 -5.76
C PHE A 200 15.88 -0.54 -5.45
N TRP A 201 15.87 -1.86 -5.65
CA TRP A 201 14.77 -2.74 -5.23
C TRP A 201 15.19 -3.60 -4.05
N ARG A 202 14.28 -3.81 -3.09
CA ARG A 202 14.48 -4.79 -2.02
C ARG A 202 13.17 -5.39 -1.56
N LEU A 203 13.20 -6.70 -1.30
CA LEU A 203 12.17 -7.37 -0.52
C LEU A 203 12.55 -7.28 0.96
N LEU A 204 11.73 -6.63 1.77
CA LEU A 204 11.88 -6.58 3.22
C LEU A 204 10.75 -7.35 3.90
N ASN A 205 11.05 -8.09 4.97
CA ASN A 205 10.01 -8.67 5.82
C ASN A 205 9.78 -7.75 7.01
N ALA A 206 8.51 -7.48 7.34
CA ALA A 206 8.19 -6.67 8.50
C ALA A 206 8.73 -7.25 9.83
N SER A 207 8.81 -8.58 9.93
CA SER A 207 9.40 -9.29 11.07
C SER A 207 10.88 -9.00 11.28
N ASP A 208 11.61 -8.63 10.25
CA ASP A 208 13.02 -8.24 10.37
C ASP A 208 13.15 -6.85 11.04
N HIS A 209 12.05 -6.12 11.21
CA HIS A 209 11.99 -4.77 11.78
C HIS A 209 11.05 -4.70 12.99
N GLY A 210 10.95 -5.80 13.75
CA GLY A 210 10.21 -5.85 15.02
C GLY A 210 8.68 -5.95 14.90
N VAL A 211 8.14 -6.08 13.69
CA VAL A 211 6.69 -6.25 13.50
C VAL A 211 6.33 -7.73 13.66
N PRO A 212 5.38 -8.12 14.52
CA PRO A 212 5.03 -9.52 14.80
C PRO A 212 4.21 -10.17 13.67
N GLN A 213 4.57 -9.95 12.40
CA GLN A 213 3.83 -10.39 11.23
C GLN A 213 4.74 -10.77 10.06
N LEU A 214 4.44 -11.90 9.42
CA LEU A 214 5.01 -12.31 8.14
C LEU A 214 4.40 -11.46 7.03
N ARG A 215 4.99 -10.28 6.78
CA ARG A 215 4.49 -9.32 5.79
C ARG A 215 5.63 -8.86 4.87
N PRO A 216 5.94 -9.63 3.80
CA PRO A 216 6.96 -9.24 2.84
C PRO A 216 6.47 -8.09 1.97
N ARG A 217 7.28 -7.05 1.83
CA ARG A 217 7.06 -5.86 0.99
C ARG A 217 8.20 -5.62 0.04
N PHE A 218 7.84 -5.28 -1.19
CA PHE A 218 8.79 -5.04 -2.26
C PHE A 218 8.85 -3.53 -2.49
N ILE A 219 10.00 -2.96 -2.13
CA ILE A 219 10.18 -1.53 -1.97
C ILE A 219 11.15 -1.03 -3.03
N LEU A 220 10.79 0.10 -3.64
CA LEU A 220 11.66 0.89 -4.50
C LEU A 220 12.12 2.12 -3.74
N VAL A 221 13.44 2.31 -3.68
CA VAL A 221 14.04 3.57 -3.29
C VAL A 221 14.85 4.08 -4.48
N ALA A 222 14.72 5.35 -4.85
CA ALA A 222 15.59 5.96 -5.85
C ALA A 222 16.10 7.30 -5.34
N LEU A 223 17.41 7.52 -5.35
CA LEU A 223 18.02 8.76 -4.85
C LEU A 223 18.78 9.45 -5.97
N LYS A 224 18.97 10.77 -5.86
CA LYS A 224 19.93 11.46 -6.72
C LYS A 224 21.34 10.89 -6.57
N SER A 225 22.15 11.00 -7.63
CA SER A 225 23.50 10.43 -7.69
C SER A 225 24.42 10.89 -6.56
N GLU A 226 24.23 12.09 -6.02
CA GLU A 226 25.02 12.59 -4.90
C GLU A 226 24.73 11.91 -3.55
N ASP A 227 23.57 11.28 -3.37
CA ASP A 227 23.16 10.65 -2.10
C ASP A 227 23.12 9.12 -2.18
N ALA A 228 22.90 8.58 -3.38
CA ALA A 228 22.85 7.14 -3.62
C ALA A 228 24.05 6.34 -3.08
N PRO A 229 25.32 6.81 -3.16
CA PRO A 229 26.47 6.14 -2.56
C PRO A 229 26.38 5.98 -1.04
N TYR A 230 25.56 6.79 -0.36
CA TYR A 230 25.41 6.81 1.09
C TYR A 230 24.18 6.01 1.55
N PHE A 231 23.34 5.53 0.63
CA PHE A 231 22.18 4.71 0.98
C PHE A 231 22.59 3.26 1.26
N ARG A 232 21.96 2.64 2.26
CA ARG A 232 22.02 1.21 2.56
C ARG A 232 20.61 0.74 2.86
N TRP A 233 20.30 -0.51 2.55
CA TRP A 233 19.05 -1.10 3.05
C TRP A 233 19.16 -1.31 4.56
N PRO A 234 18.07 -1.12 5.33
CA PRO A 234 18.09 -1.30 6.76
C PRO A 234 18.43 -2.76 7.09
N ALA A 235 19.31 -2.94 8.07
CA ALA A 235 19.60 -4.27 8.62
C ALA A 235 18.41 -4.75 9.47
N PRO A 236 18.25 -6.08 9.64
CA PRO A 236 17.30 -6.62 10.60
C PRO A 236 17.57 -6.08 12.02
N ALA A 237 16.52 -5.65 12.72
CA ALA A 237 16.57 -5.06 14.05
C ALA A 237 16.53 -6.11 15.19
N GLY A 238 16.62 -7.40 14.86
CA GLY A 238 16.51 -8.53 15.79
C GLY A 238 15.27 -9.39 15.55
N ALA A 239 14.96 -10.29 16.48
CA ALA A 239 13.77 -11.13 16.39
C ALA A 239 12.50 -10.32 16.72
N ALA A 240 11.49 -10.39 15.85
CA ALA A 240 10.17 -9.84 16.17
C ALA A 240 9.49 -10.62 17.30
N PRO A 241 8.64 -9.96 18.11
CA PRO A 241 7.85 -10.65 19.11
C PRO A 241 6.83 -11.59 18.44
N THR A 242 6.48 -12.65 19.16
CA THR A 242 5.38 -13.56 18.81
C THR A 242 4.02 -12.86 18.98
N VAL A 243 2.96 -13.47 18.45
CA VAL A 243 1.59 -12.96 18.63
C VAL A 243 1.21 -12.88 20.11
N GLY A 244 1.56 -13.90 20.89
CA GLY A 244 1.31 -13.95 22.32
C GLY A 244 2.00 -12.81 23.07
N GLU A 245 3.30 -12.61 22.83
CA GLU A 245 4.06 -11.51 23.43
C GLU A 245 3.51 -10.14 23.04
N ALA A 246 3.17 -9.96 21.76
CA ALA A 246 2.69 -8.67 21.26
C ALA A 246 1.29 -8.29 21.78
N LEU A 247 0.45 -9.27 22.08
CA LEU A 247 -0.98 -9.06 22.35
C LEU A 247 -1.44 -9.46 23.75
N THR A 248 -0.62 -10.10 24.58
CA THR A 248 -1.02 -10.58 25.92
C THR A 248 -1.78 -9.53 26.73
N SER A 249 -1.24 -8.32 26.84
CA SER A 249 -1.86 -7.24 27.62
C SER A 249 -3.20 -6.80 27.04
N LEU A 250 -3.33 -6.74 25.70
CA LEU A 250 -4.58 -6.40 25.04
C LEU A 250 -5.61 -7.53 25.13
N MET A 251 -5.16 -8.78 25.04
CA MET A 251 -6.03 -9.95 25.08
C MET A 251 -6.61 -10.16 26.48
N GLY A 252 -5.82 -9.91 27.53
CA GLY A 252 -6.25 -9.99 28.91
C GLY A 252 -6.88 -8.71 29.47
N ALA A 253 -7.15 -7.70 28.64
CA ALA A 253 -7.57 -6.37 29.12
C ALA A 253 -8.86 -6.38 29.96
N ASN A 254 -9.76 -7.34 29.73
CA ASN A 254 -11.00 -7.52 30.51
C ASN A 254 -10.90 -8.68 31.54
N GLY A 255 -9.68 -9.06 31.93
CA GLY A 255 -9.45 -10.07 32.96
C GLY A 255 -9.73 -11.51 32.52
N TRP A 256 -9.50 -11.87 31.26
CA TRP A 256 -9.73 -13.24 30.79
C TRP A 256 -8.79 -14.25 31.46
N ASP A 257 -9.36 -15.28 32.08
CA ASP A 257 -8.66 -16.35 32.80
C ASP A 257 -7.83 -17.27 31.89
N GLY A 258 -8.08 -17.24 30.57
CA GLY A 258 -7.32 -17.99 29.57
C GLY A 258 -6.10 -17.27 28.99
N THR A 259 -5.81 -16.03 29.40
CA THR A 259 -4.82 -15.15 28.73
C THR A 259 -3.43 -15.75 28.67
N ASP A 260 -2.87 -16.21 29.79
CA ASP A 260 -1.49 -16.70 29.84
C ASP A 260 -1.32 -18.01 29.04
N ALA A 261 -2.29 -18.91 29.16
CA ALA A 261 -2.31 -20.16 28.40
C ALA A 261 -2.44 -19.89 26.89
N TRP A 262 -3.26 -18.91 26.50
CA TRP A 262 -3.40 -18.47 25.12
C TRP A 262 -2.10 -17.86 24.60
N ALA A 263 -1.48 -16.96 25.36
CA ALA A 263 -0.24 -16.30 24.98
C ALA A 263 0.90 -17.30 24.74
N ALA A 264 1.02 -18.29 25.63
CA ALA A 264 1.99 -19.38 25.49
C ALA A 264 1.75 -20.23 24.22
N LYS A 265 0.48 -20.37 23.79
CA LYS A 265 0.11 -21.05 22.53
C LYS A 265 0.38 -20.18 21.31
N ALA A 266 0.15 -18.87 21.39
CA ALA A 266 0.33 -17.90 20.31
C ALA A 266 1.83 -17.53 20.09
N ASN A 267 2.73 -18.51 20.22
CA ASN A 267 4.19 -18.34 20.30
C ASN A 267 4.91 -18.28 18.94
N LYS A 268 4.25 -17.82 17.88
CA LYS A 268 4.87 -17.62 16.56
C LYS A 268 4.52 -16.24 16.01
N ILE A 269 5.25 -15.83 14.98
CA ILE A 269 4.94 -14.63 14.18
C ILE A 269 3.61 -14.80 13.45
N ALA A 270 2.81 -13.73 13.39
CA ALA A 270 1.49 -13.77 12.76
C ALA A 270 1.58 -14.06 11.25
N PRO A 271 0.59 -14.78 10.68
CA PRO A 271 0.31 -14.73 9.25
C PRO A 271 0.01 -13.29 8.79
N THR A 272 0.16 -13.03 7.48
CA THR A 272 -0.16 -11.69 6.92
C THR A 272 -1.63 -11.33 7.17
N ILE A 273 -1.86 -10.14 7.73
CA ILE A 273 -3.19 -9.51 7.80
C ILE A 273 -3.54 -8.97 6.42
N VAL A 274 -4.75 -9.29 5.95
CA VAL A 274 -5.25 -8.86 4.64
C VAL A 274 -6.43 -7.91 4.87
N GLY A 275 -6.23 -6.60 4.63
CA GLY A 275 -7.27 -5.58 4.81
C GLY A 275 -8.41 -5.66 3.79
N GLY A 276 -8.17 -6.33 2.66
CA GLY A 276 -9.15 -6.45 1.57
C GLY A 276 -9.38 -5.13 0.84
N SER A 277 -10.45 -5.08 0.04
CA SER A 277 -10.89 -3.89 -0.71
C SER A 277 -12.34 -3.56 -0.36
N LYS A 278 -12.89 -2.47 -0.91
CA LYS A 278 -14.33 -2.19 -0.83
C LYS A 278 -15.16 -3.16 -1.70
N LYS A 279 -14.54 -3.82 -2.68
CA LYS A 279 -15.19 -4.76 -3.61
C LYS A 279 -15.19 -6.20 -3.12
N HIS A 280 -14.11 -6.62 -2.47
CA HIS A 280 -13.86 -8.00 -2.02
C HIS A 280 -13.08 -8.01 -0.70
N GLY A 281 -13.46 -8.91 0.21
CA GLY A 281 -12.84 -9.09 1.52
C GLY A 281 -13.62 -8.39 2.64
N GLY A 282 -14.02 -9.17 3.65
CA GLY A 282 -14.62 -8.66 4.88
C GLY A 282 -13.56 -8.30 5.91
N ALA A 283 -13.98 -7.95 7.12
CA ALA A 283 -13.05 -7.74 8.24
C ALA A 283 -12.56 -9.07 8.84
N ASP A 284 -12.08 -9.98 7.98
CA ASP A 284 -11.51 -11.28 8.32
C ASP A 284 -9.98 -11.24 8.17
N LEU A 285 -9.25 -12.08 8.91
CA LEU A 285 -7.78 -12.05 8.96
C LEU A 285 -7.09 -12.61 7.71
N GLY A 286 -7.84 -12.85 6.63
CA GLY A 286 -7.33 -13.24 5.33
C GLY A 286 -8.02 -14.47 4.73
N PRO A 287 -7.51 -15.00 3.60
CA PRO A 287 -8.10 -16.15 2.93
C PRO A 287 -8.07 -17.41 3.81
N THR A 288 -8.78 -18.46 3.40
CA THR A 288 -8.92 -19.73 4.15
C THR A 288 -7.60 -20.26 4.72
N ARG A 289 -6.53 -20.25 3.93
CA ARG A 289 -5.19 -20.68 4.39
C ARG A 289 -4.64 -19.81 5.52
N ALA A 290 -4.80 -18.49 5.42
CA ALA A 290 -4.36 -17.56 6.46
C ALA A 290 -5.17 -17.76 7.75
N ARG A 291 -6.49 -17.91 7.65
CA ARG A 291 -7.36 -18.17 8.82
C ARG A 291 -7.02 -19.47 9.54
N ARG A 292 -6.64 -20.53 8.79
CA ARG A 292 -6.15 -21.77 9.39
C ARG A 292 -4.85 -21.55 10.19
N ALA A 293 -3.90 -20.80 9.63
CA ALA A 293 -2.67 -20.46 10.33
C ALA A 293 -2.93 -19.60 11.58
N TRP A 294 -3.91 -18.70 11.54
CA TRP A 294 -4.37 -17.98 12.73
C TRP A 294 -5.02 -18.89 13.77
N ALA A 295 -5.82 -19.87 13.35
CA ALA A 295 -6.45 -20.84 14.26
C ALA A 295 -5.42 -21.70 14.99
N GLU A 296 -4.29 -22.05 14.35
CA GLU A 296 -3.18 -22.75 14.98
C GLU A 296 -2.56 -21.93 16.14
N LEU A 297 -2.60 -20.59 16.05
CA LEU A 297 -2.20 -19.66 17.11
C LEU A 297 -3.31 -19.41 18.14
N GLY A 298 -4.43 -20.14 18.07
CA GLY A 298 -5.57 -19.91 18.95
C GLY A 298 -6.27 -18.59 18.69
N VAL A 299 -6.34 -18.14 17.42
CA VAL A 299 -7.06 -16.92 17.03
C VAL A 299 -8.14 -17.26 16.02
N ASN A 300 -9.36 -16.81 16.29
CA ASN A 300 -10.46 -16.93 15.32
C ASN A 300 -10.35 -15.83 14.26
N GLY A 301 -9.77 -16.18 13.11
CA GLY A 301 -9.57 -15.24 12.00
C GLY A 301 -10.79 -15.02 11.08
N SER A 302 -11.99 -15.51 11.42
CA SER A 302 -13.18 -15.36 10.57
C SER A 302 -13.75 -13.94 10.52
N SER A 303 -13.46 -13.14 11.55
CA SER A 303 -13.85 -11.73 11.66
C SER A 303 -13.02 -11.07 12.78
N VAL A 304 -13.07 -9.73 12.87
CA VAL A 304 -12.56 -8.98 14.02
C VAL A 304 -13.60 -8.83 15.13
N GLY A 305 -13.14 -8.88 16.37
CA GLY A 305 -13.92 -8.67 17.58
C GLY A 305 -14.12 -7.19 17.92
N ASP A 306 -15.10 -6.91 18.77
CA ASP A 306 -15.39 -5.56 19.28
C ASP A 306 -14.61 -5.26 20.56
N LEU A 307 -14.47 -6.26 21.45
CA LEU A 307 -13.85 -6.16 22.77
C LEU A 307 -12.91 -7.34 23.02
N ALA A 308 -12.00 -7.18 23.97
CA ALA A 308 -11.20 -8.28 24.49
C ALA A 308 -12.08 -9.29 25.25
N PRO A 309 -11.68 -10.58 25.33
CA PRO A 309 -12.37 -11.60 26.12
C PRO A 309 -12.53 -11.23 27.59
N ASN A 310 -13.66 -11.57 28.20
CA ASN A 310 -13.93 -11.39 29.63
C ASN A 310 -13.55 -12.64 30.43
N TRP A 311 -13.49 -12.48 31.76
CA TRP A 311 -13.39 -13.62 32.67
C TRP A 311 -14.43 -14.70 32.37
N GLY A 312 -14.01 -15.96 32.25
CA GLY A 312 -14.90 -17.09 32.03
C GLY A 312 -15.26 -17.35 30.56
N ASP A 313 -14.89 -16.48 29.63
CA ASP A 313 -15.11 -16.72 28.20
C ASP A 313 -14.39 -18.00 27.74
N ARG A 314 -15.07 -18.79 26.90
CA ARG A 314 -14.55 -20.02 26.30
C ARG A 314 -14.72 -19.97 24.80
N PHE A 315 -13.72 -20.46 24.08
CA PHE A 315 -13.69 -20.43 22.61
C PHE A 315 -13.35 -21.80 22.06
N GLU A 316 -14.03 -22.21 20.99
CA GLU A 316 -13.71 -23.46 20.27
C GLU A 316 -12.36 -23.38 19.57
N VAL A 317 -12.10 -22.26 18.86
CA VAL A 317 -10.83 -22.00 18.17
C VAL A 317 -9.94 -21.05 18.98
N GLY A 318 -10.53 -19.95 19.45
CA GLY A 318 -9.85 -18.86 20.14
C GLY A 318 -10.59 -17.53 19.98
N PRO A 319 -10.17 -16.48 20.68
CA PRO A 319 -10.78 -15.16 20.56
C PRO A 319 -10.55 -14.53 19.19
N LYS A 320 -11.41 -13.59 18.82
CA LYS A 320 -11.23 -12.74 17.63
C LYS A 320 -10.36 -11.54 18.02
N LEU A 321 -9.48 -11.10 17.13
CA LEU A 321 -8.69 -9.89 17.36
C LEU A 321 -9.56 -8.64 17.25
N THR A 322 -9.38 -7.67 18.15
CA THR A 322 -9.94 -6.33 17.99
C THR A 322 -9.14 -5.52 16.97
N ASN A 323 -9.67 -4.39 16.48
CA ASN A 323 -8.89 -3.51 15.59
C ASN A 323 -7.60 -2.99 16.25
N GLU A 324 -7.59 -2.77 17.57
CA GLU A 324 -6.40 -2.35 18.29
C GLU A 324 -5.32 -3.45 18.29
N MET A 325 -5.72 -4.72 18.50
CA MET A 325 -4.81 -5.86 18.38
C MET A 325 -4.29 -6.02 16.95
N VAL A 326 -5.15 -5.81 15.93
CA VAL A 326 -4.74 -5.83 14.52
C VAL A 326 -3.73 -4.71 14.24
N ALA A 327 -3.93 -3.50 14.79
CA ALA A 327 -2.97 -2.40 14.67
C ALA A 327 -1.63 -2.73 15.34
N ARG A 328 -1.66 -3.37 16.53
CA ARG A 328 -0.46 -3.87 17.20
C ARG A 328 0.30 -4.89 16.37
N ILE A 329 -0.40 -5.85 15.76
CA ILE A 329 0.24 -6.81 14.85
C ILE A 329 0.79 -6.15 13.58
N GLN A 330 0.19 -5.05 13.15
CA GLN A 330 0.61 -4.28 12.00
C GLN A 330 1.81 -3.35 12.30
N GLY A 331 2.18 -3.18 13.58
CA GLY A 331 3.37 -2.49 14.03
C GLY A 331 3.14 -1.16 14.74
N TRP A 332 1.89 -0.77 15.03
CA TRP A 332 1.61 0.37 15.90
C TRP A 332 1.81 0.02 17.38
N SER A 333 2.45 0.90 18.13
CA SER A 333 2.59 0.82 19.58
C SER A 333 1.52 1.67 20.29
N ALA A 334 1.45 1.56 21.62
CA ALA A 334 0.61 2.44 22.42
C ALA A 334 1.14 3.89 22.40
N ASP A 335 2.46 4.07 22.32
CA ASP A 335 3.13 5.38 22.33
C ASP A 335 2.87 6.21 21.06
N ASP A 336 2.35 5.57 20.01
CA ASP A 336 2.04 6.23 18.76
C ASP A 336 0.78 7.10 18.83
N GLU A 337 -0.08 6.86 19.83
CA GLU A 337 -1.36 7.52 20.04
C GLU A 337 -2.22 7.59 18.76
N TRP A 338 -2.13 6.56 17.91
CA TRP A 338 -2.73 6.58 16.57
C TRP A 338 -4.17 6.05 16.55
N LEU A 339 -5.13 6.95 16.38
CA LEU A 339 -6.56 6.69 16.40
C LEU A 339 -7.13 6.52 14.99
N PHE A 340 -7.64 5.31 14.69
CA PHE A 340 -8.32 5.02 13.43
C PHE A 340 -9.80 5.42 13.49
N THR A 341 -10.27 6.14 12.47
CA THR A 341 -11.66 6.60 12.36
C THR A 341 -12.51 5.72 11.45
N GLY A 342 -13.84 5.85 11.56
CA GLY A 342 -14.82 5.12 10.75
C GLY A 342 -15.34 3.83 11.38
N SER A 343 -16.14 3.08 10.61
CA SER A 343 -16.76 1.82 11.07
C SER A 343 -15.71 0.75 11.41
N LYS A 344 -16.11 -0.29 12.16
CA LYS A 344 -15.22 -1.43 12.50
C LYS A 344 -14.49 -1.99 11.28
N THR A 345 -15.21 -2.25 10.20
CA THR A 345 -14.65 -2.78 8.95
C THR A 345 -13.78 -1.75 8.22
N ALA A 346 -14.13 -0.46 8.26
CA ALA A 346 -13.31 0.60 7.66
C ALA A 346 -11.97 0.75 8.38
N ARG A 347 -11.98 0.72 9.72
CA ARG A 347 -10.76 0.73 10.54
C ARG A 347 -9.89 -0.50 10.28
N TYR A 348 -10.48 -1.69 10.24
CA TYR A 348 -9.76 -2.92 9.91
C TYR A 348 -9.05 -2.82 8.54
N ARG A 349 -9.76 -2.35 7.51
CA ARG A 349 -9.20 -2.21 6.15
C ARG A 349 -8.04 -1.23 6.11
N GLN A 350 -8.19 -0.08 6.76
CA GLN A 350 -7.14 0.93 6.92
C GLN A 350 -5.87 0.31 7.50
N ILE A 351 -5.99 -0.45 8.60
CA ILE A 351 -4.87 -1.11 9.26
C ILE A 351 -4.27 -2.19 8.34
N GLY A 352 -5.09 -3.11 7.84
CA GLY A 352 -4.63 -4.27 7.09
C GLY A 352 -3.97 -3.94 5.75
N ASN A 353 -4.26 -2.78 5.16
CA ASN A 353 -3.64 -2.30 3.92
C ASN A 353 -2.42 -1.40 4.15
N ALA A 354 -2.18 -0.92 5.37
CA ALA A 354 -1.06 -0.03 5.64
C ALA A 354 0.31 -0.68 5.42
N PHE A 355 1.28 0.15 5.04
CA PHE A 355 2.70 -0.20 5.17
C PHE A 355 3.10 -0.09 6.66
N PRO A 356 3.70 -1.13 7.27
CA PRO A 356 4.00 -1.10 8.70
C PRO A 356 4.89 0.09 9.11
N PRO A 357 4.50 0.89 10.13
CA PRO A 357 5.29 2.03 10.57
C PRO A 357 6.76 1.70 10.89
N PRO A 358 7.10 0.59 11.56
CA PRO A 358 8.50 0.27 11.85
C PRO A 358 9.36 0.03 10.60
N VAL A 359 8.77 -0.54 9.53
CA VAL A 359 9.50 -0.77 8.27
C VAL A 359 9.67 0.55 7.52
N ALA A 360 8.62 1.37 7.47
CA ALA A 360 8.69 2.70 6.88
C ALA A 360 9.73 3.59 7.60
N TYR A 361 9.78 3.53 8.93
CA TYR A 361 10.82 4.17 9.74
C TYR A 361 12.21 3.67 9.37
N ALA A 362 12.42 2.35 9.33
CA ALA A 362 13.73 1.77 9.05
C ALA A 362 14.26 2.20 7.66
N VAL A 363 13.40 2.22 6.63
CA VAL A 363 13.78 2.69 5.29
C VAL A 363 13.97 4.21 5.28
N GLY A 364 13.06 4.97 5.89
CA GLY A 364 13.15 6.43 6.00
C GLY A 364 14.42 6.89 6.70
N ALA A 365 14.82 6.22 7.78
CA ALA A 365 16.06 6.50 8.49
C ALA A 365 17.28 6.30 7.59
N GLU A 366 17.32 5.25 6.79
CA GLU A 366 18.43 5.03 5.85
C GLU A 366 18.47 6.05 4.69
N ILE A 367 17.32 6.55 4.24
CA ILE A 367 17.23 7.67 3.30
C ILE A 367 17.76 8.95 3.97
N MET A 368 17.34 9.23 5.22
CA MET A 368 17.79 10.39 5.98
C MET A 368 19.31 10.38 6.21
N ARG A 369 19.88 9.22 6.53
CA ARG A 369 21.33 9.01 6.62
C ARG A 369 22.03 9.28 5.28
N ALA A 370 21.45 8.82 4.17
CA ALA A 370 21.96 9.12 2.84
C ALA A 370 21.93 10.62 2.53
N PHE A 371 20.89 11.33 2.97
CA PHE A 371 20.77 12.78 2.84
C PHE A 371 21.81 13.54 3.67
N LYS A 372 22.08 13.05 4.88
CA LYS A 372 23.10 13.62 5.76
C LYS A 372 24.52 13.22 5.38
N ARG A 373 24.67 12.22 4.50
CA ARG A 373 25.96 11.63 4.08
C ARG A 373 26.82 11.23 5.28
N ASP A 374 26.18 10.61 6.26
CA ASP A 374 26.74 10.33 7.59
C ASP A 374 27.69 9.10 7.64
N ARG A 375 28.16 8.63 6.49
CA ARG A 375 28.98 7.41 6.34
C ARG A 375 29.78 7.42 5.04
N GLU A 376 30.69 6.47 4.89
CA GLU A 376 31.50 6.36 3.67
C GLU A 376 30.65 5.98 2.43
N PRO A 377 30.90 6.63 1.28
CA PRO A 377 30.22 6.29 0.03
C PRO A 377 30.64 4.88 -0.43
N ARG A 378 29.67 4.08 -0.89
CA ARG A 378 29.97 2.81 -1.58
C ARG A 378 30.12 3.03 -3.09
N GLY A 379 30.86 2.12 -3.72
CA GLY A 379 30.84 1.96 -5.17
C GLY A 379 29.44 1.59 -5.68
N ALA A 380 29.21 1.80 -6.97
CA ALA A 380 27.95 1.47 -7.62
C ALA A 380 27.63 -0.03 -7.47
N GLU A 381 26.42 -0.36 -7.03
CA GLU A 381 25.92 -1.74 -7.07
C GLU A 381 25.45 -2.06 -8.48
N ALA A 382 25.91 -3.19 -9.03
CA ALA A 382 25.40 -3.69 -10.30
C ALA A 382 23.92 -4.04 -10.15
N THR A 383 23.06 -3.34 -10.89
CA THR A 383 21.64 -3.67 -10.96
C THR A 383 21.45 -4.80 -11.98
N SER A 384 20.83 -5.90 -11.57
CA SER A 384 20.46 -6.98 -12.49
C SER A 384 19.48 -6.44 -13.53
N ARG A 385 19.81 -6.62 -14.81
CA ARG A 385 19.06 -6.13 -15.96
C ARG A 385 18.34 -7.26 -16.69
N ASP A 386 17.14 -6.99 -17.20
CA ASP A 386 16.46 -7.94 -18.10
C ASP A 386 17.04 -7.81 -19.51
N VAL A 387 17.97 -8.72 -19.85
CA VAL A 387 18.71 -8.72 -21.12
C VAL A 387 17.83 -8.82 -22.36
N LEU A 388 16.66 -9.48 -22.29
CA LEU A 388 15.74 -9.58 -23.42
C LEU A 388 15.03 -8.24 -23.62
N PHE A 389 14.55 -7.64 -22.53
CA PHE A 389 13.97 -6.31 -22.56
C PHE A 389 14.97 -5.27 -23.08
N GLU A 390 16.20 -5.27 -22.58
CA GLU A 390 17.26 -4.36 -23.04
C GLU A 390 17.54 -4.53 -24.53
N ALA A 391 17.69 -5.76 -25.02
CA ALA A 391 17.91 -6.04 -26.44
C ALA A 391 16.78 -5.50 -27.33
N LEU A 392 15.53 -5.64 -26.88
CA LEU A 392 14.36 -5.14 -27.61
C LEU A 392 14.19 -3.62 -27.49
N ARG A 393 14.66 -3.01 -26.40
CA ARG A 393 14.51 -1.58 -26.11
C ARG A 393 15.59 -0.73 -26.78
N SER A 394 16.81 -1.27 -26.94
CA SER A 394 17.95 -0.58 -27.54
C SER A 394 17.88 -0.48 -29.06
N GLU A 395 17.03 -1.28 -29.71
CA GLU A 395 16.93 -1.36 -31.16
C GLU A 395 15.59 -0.79 -31.62
N GLU A 396 15.62 0.24 -32.46
CA GLU A 396 14.40 0.80 -33.07
C GLU A 396 13.84 -0.08 -34.21
N VAL A 397 14.62 -1.07 -34.64
CA VAL A 397 14.32 -1.99 -35.74
C VAL A 397 13.76 -3.32 -35.24
N PHE A 398 13.10 -4.06 -36.13
CA PHE A 398 12.66 -5.43 -35.83
C PHE A 398 13.85 -6.37 -35.69
N LEU A 399 13.87 -7.17 -34.62
CA LEU A 399 14.91 -8.15 -34.35
C LEU A 399 14.39 -9.56 -34.64
N GLY A 400 15.05 -10.26 -35.56
CA GLY A 400 14.79 -11.66 -35.83
C GLY A 400 14.99 -12.56 -34.61
N ARG A 401 14.21 -13.64 -34.51
CA ARG A 401 14.25 -14.61 -33.41
C ARG A 401 15.68 -15.04 -33.06
N SER A 402 16.47 -15.43 -34.05
CA SER A 402 17.83 -15.94 -33.85
C SER A 402 18.78 -14.89 -33.24
N ARG A 403 18.63 -13.63 -33.63
CA ARG A 403 19.40 -12.51 -33.06
C ARG A 403 18.99 -12.24 -31.62
N LEU A 404 17.69 -12.26 -31.31
CA LEU A 404 17.17 -12.08 -29.95
C LEU A 404 17.64 -13.16 -28.99
N MET A 405 17.57 -14.42 -29.39
CA MET A 405 18.05 -15.54 -28.58
C MET A 405 19.53 -15.37 -28.22
N ARG A 406 20.37 -14.97 -29.18
CA ARG A 406 21.79 -14.70 -28.96
C ARG A 406 22.03 -13.53 -28.00
N LEU A 407 21.36 -12.40 -28.21
CA LEU A 407 21.52 -11.20 -27.38
C LEU A 407 21.04 -11.43 -25.94
N ALA A 408 19.95 -12.16 -25.77
CA ALA A 408 19.36 -12.46 -24.47
C ALA A 408 19.97 -13.70 -23.78
N GLY A 409 20.90 -14.41 -24.44
CA GLY A 409 21.49 -15.64 -23.91
C GLY A 409 20.50 -16.80 -23.76
N ILE A 410 19.41 -16.80 -24.54
CA ILE A 410 18.35 -17.81 -24.48
C ILE A 410 18.68 -18.94 -25.46
N VAL A 411 18.71 -20.18 -24.96
CA VAL A 411 19.04 -21.37 -25.76
C VAL A 411 17.78 -22.01 -26.35
N GLU A 412 16.70 -22.05 -25.58
CA GLU A 412 15.46 -22.70 -25.98
C GLU A 412 14.46 -21.72 -26.57
N GLY A 413 13.94 -22.05 -27.76
CA GLY A 413 12.97 -21.20 -28.46
C GLY A 413 11.67 -20.98 -27.67
N ALA A 414 11.25 -21.97 -26.87
CA ALA A 414 10.05 -21.91 -26.04
C ALA A 414 10.20 -20.89 -24.88
N GLU A 415 11.40 -20.78 -24.31
CA GLU A 415 11.69 -19.77 -23.27
C GLU A 415 11.53 -18.36 -23.84
N LEU A 416 12.07 -18.11 -25.03
CA LEU A 416 11.92 -16.81 -25.72
C LEU A 416 10.43 -16.47 -25.92
N GLU A 417 9.64 -17.41 -26.44
CA GLU A 417 8.20 -17.21 -26.67
C GLU A 417 7.45 -16.91 -25.36
N GLN A 418 7.77 -17.63 -24.28
CA GLN A 418 7.20 -17.37 -22.96
C GLN A 418 7.55 -15.98 -22.42
N ARG A 419 8.81 -15.55 -22.57
CA ARG A 419 9.27 -14.22 -22.11
C ARG A 419 8.69 -13.10 -22.97
N LEU A 420 8.60 -13.27 -24.29
CA LEU A 420 7.92 -12.33 -25.19
C LEU A 420 6.42 -12.21 -24.88
N SER A 421 5.74 -13.34 -24.63
CA SER A 421 4.34 -13.37 -24.20
C SER A 421 4.12 -12.70 -22.85
N THR A 422 5.13 -12.73 -21.99
CA THR A 422 5.10 -12.00 -20.72
C THR A 422 5.24 -10.49 -20.97
N LEU A 423 6.23 -10.07 -21.76
CA LEU A 423 6.46 -8.66 -22.11
C LEU A 423 5.26 -8.02 -22.82
N SER A 424 4.60 -8.75 -23.71
CA SER A 424 3.44 -8.23 -24.46
C SER A 424 2.23 -7.87 -23.60
N ARG A 425 2.22 -8.24 -22.31
CA ARG A 425 1.19 -7.84 -21.35
C ARG A 425 1.36 -6.40 -20.88
N ASP A 426 2.61 -5.95 -20.76
CA ASP A 426 2.94 -4.62 -20.24
C ASP A 426 3.34 -3.65 -21.37
N PHE A 427 3.73 -4.18 -22.53
CA PHE A 427 4.17 -3.41 -23.69
C PHE A 427 3.41 -3.84 -24.94
N ASP A 428 3.27 -2.93 -25.90
CA ASP A 428 2.92 -3.33 -27.26
C ASP A 428 4.10 -4.13 -27.82
N LEU A 429 3.83 -5.32 -28.33
CA LEU A 429 4.85 -6.15 -29.00
C LEU A 429 4.43 -6.32 -30.45
N GLN A 430 5.20 -5.73 -31.35
CA GLN A 430 4.96 -5.85 -32.78
C GLN A 430 5.72 -7.06 -33.31
N VAL A 431 5.05 -7.84 -34.15
CA VAL A 431 5.62 -9.04 -34.76
C VAL A 431 5.40 -8.94 -36.27
N VAL A 432 6.45 -9.13 -37.04
CA VAL A 432 6.39 -9.22 -38.50
C VAL A 432 7.00 -10.54 -38.93
N ASP A 433 6.35 -11.20 -39.89
CA ASP A 433 6.92 -12.37 -40.56
C ASP A 433 7.81 -11.88 -41.71
N THR A 434 9.09 -12.22 -41.65
CA THR A 434 10.07 -11.84 -42.69
C THR A 434 10.20 -12.90 -43.78
N GLY A 435 9.44 -14.00 -43.70
CA GLY A 435 9.53 -15.17 -44.57
C GLY A 435 10.62 -16.17 -44.17
N ALA A 436 11.65 -15.73 -43.43
CA ALA A 436 12.70 -16.60 -42.89
C ALA A 436 12.46 -16.94 -41.41
N GLU A 437 12.17 -15.92 -40.59
CA GLU A 437 11.81 -16.06 -39.19
C GLU A 437 10.92 -14.89 -38.73
N PRO A 438 10.13 -15.05 -37.65
CA PRO A 438 9.45 -13.93 -37.03
C PRO A 438 10.47 -12.94 -36.46
N ALA A 439 10.19 -11.65 -36.66
CA ALA A 439 10.97 -10.55 -36.10
C ALA A 439 10.09 -9.71 -35.17
N TYR A 440 10.68 -9.24 -34.07
CA TYR A 440 9.95 -8.63 -32.96
C TYR A 440 10.47 -7.22 -32.69
N ARG A 441 9.58 -6.33 -32.30
CA ARG A 441 9.92 -4.98 -31.85
C ARG A 441 9.06 -4.59 -30.66
N LEU A 442 9.70 -4.03 -29.63
CA LEU A 442 9.01 -3.49 -28.47
C LEU A 442 8.45 -2.11 -28.79
N GLY A 443 7.17 -1.94 -28.55
CA GLY A 443 6.42 -0.70 -28.73
C GLY A 443 6.20 0.05 -27.42
N ARG A 444 5.07 0.76 -27.35
CA ARG A 444 4.72 1.62 -26.23
C ARG A 444 4.46 0.81 -24.96
N PHE A 445 4.83 1.37 -23.81
CA PHE A 445 4.41 0.87 -22.51
C PHE A 445 2.92 1.14 -22.27
N LYS A 446 2.17 0.11 -21.91
CA LYS A 446 0.71 0.15 -21.77
C LYS A 446 0.25 0.78 -20.46
N GLY A 447 1.10 0.76 -19.43
CA GLY A 447 0.71 1.19 -18.08
C GLY A 447 0.31 2.66 -18.00
N PHE A 448 -0.46 2.98 -16.96
CA PHE A 448 -0.87 4.34 -16.70
C PHE A 448 0.31 5.19 -16.23
N THR A 449 0.63 6.23 -16.99
CA THR A 449 1.68 7.20 -16.69
C THR A 449 1.14 8.62 -16.56
N GLY A 450 -0.19 8.80 -16.57
CA GLY A 450 -0.86 10.10 -16.53
C GLY A 450 -1.47 10.54 -17.86
N GLN A 451 -1.57 9.64 -18.85
CA GLN A 451 -2.12 9.95 -20.16
C GLN A 451 -3.62 10.27 -20.05
N THR A 452 -4.10 11.27 -20.80
CA THR A 452 -5.48 11.77 -20.70
C THR A 452 -6.49 10.81 -21.29
N ASP A 453 -6.09 10.03 -22.29
CA ASP A 453 -6.88 9.04 -23.02
C ASP A 453 -6.81 7.63 -22.41
N HIS A 454 -6.22 7.50 -21.21
CA HIS A 454 -6.07 6.20 -20.57
C HIS A 454 -7.39 5.70 -19.98
N ARG A 455 -7.75 4.46 -20.30
CA ARG A 455 -8.95 3.76 -19.81
C ARG A 455 -9.12 3.71 -18.29
N ARG A 456 -8.06 4.02 -17.53
CA ARG A 456 -8.13 4.24 -16.08
C ARG A 456 -9.18 5.28 -15.72
N HIS A 457 -9.23 6.42 -16.42
CA HIS A 457 -10.09 7.54 -16.03
C HIS A 457 -11.57 7.14 -16.03
N ASP A 458 -12.03 6.52 -17.13
CA ASP A 458 -13.41 6.02 -17.25
C ASP A 458 -13.71 4.95 -16.21
N THR A 459 -12.75 4.06 -15.99
CA THR A 459 -12.94 2.93 -15.08
C THR A 459 -12.96 3.38 -13.62
N PHE A 460 -12.11 4.35 -13.26
CA PHE A 460 -12.09 4.99 -11.96
C PHE A 460 -13.41 5.69 -11.66
N LEU A 461 -13.94 6.46 -12.61
CA LEU A 461 -15.26 7.10 -12.47
C LEU A 461 -16.37 6.07 -12.26
N LYS A 462 -16.35 4.97 -13.02
CA LYS A 462 -17.35 3.90 -12.92
C LYS A 462 -17.31 3.15 -11.59
N TYR A 463 -16.13 2.96 -10.99
CA TYR A 463 -15.96 2.14 -9.79
C TYR A 463 -15.48 2.91 -8.56
N ARG A 464 -15.53 4.24 -8.55
CA ARG A 464 -15.00 5.11 -7.48
C ARG A 464 -15.41 4.66 -6.07
N THR A 465 -16.66 4.28 -5.87
CA THR A 465 -17.18 3.85 -4.56
C THR A 465 -16.62 2.49 -4.08
N ARG A 466 -15.98 1.74 -4.98
CA ARG A 466 -15.42 0.40 -4.75
C ARG A 466 -13.89 0.39 -4.75
N ILE A 467 -13.25 1.53 -5.04
CA ILE A 467 -11.81 1.72 -4.99
C ILE A 467 -11.46 2.20 -3.57
N SER A 468 -10.55 1.49 -2.94
CA SER A 468 -10.02 1.77 -1.60
C SER A 468 -8.64 2.38 -1.72
#